data_AF-Q4C074-F1
#
_entry.id   AF-Q4C074-F1
#
_cell.length_a   1.000
_cell.length_b   1.000
_cell.length_c   1.000
_cell.angle_alpha   90.00
_cell.angle_beta   90.00
_cell.angle_gamma   90.00
#
_symmetry.space_group_name_H-M   'P 1'
#
loop_
_entity.id
_entity.type
_entity.pdbx_description
1 polymer ?
#
loop_
_entity_poly.entity_id
_entity_poly.type
_entity_poly.pdbx_seq_one_letter_code
_entity_poly.pdbx_strand_id
1 'polypeptide(L)'
;MSSHSELKTSQYVHLRAKQIKSLIRSLKQKIKKIEREGEVAPANCHIIRYQVNGKGTIYWYYKLQAAESIFPMATNNEKKTKYKYLGRAGSSAHIDAVEKLTRRNLIDELERVIQSLTESYLGFAE
;
A
#
# COMPACT_ATOMS: atom_id res chain seq x y z
N MET A 1 -5.13 -2.76 51.68
CA MET A 1 -5.51 -3.64 50.55
C MET A 1 -5.43 -2.95 49.17
N SER A 2 -5.23 -1.62 49.08
CA SER A 2 -5.22 -0.86 47.80
C SER A 2 -3.97 -1.05 46.93
N SER A 3 -2.77 -1.20 47.52
CA SER A 3 -1.52 -1.19 46.74
C SER A 3 -1.33 -2.40 45.81
N HIS A 4 -1.90 -3.56 46.19
CA HIS A 4 -1.75 -4.80 45.42
C HIS A 4 -2.60 -4.82 44.14
N SER A 5 -3.77 -4.16 44.14
CA SER A 5 -4.62 -4.01 42.95
C SER A 5 -4.06 -2.99 41.96
N GLU A 6 -3.46 -1.91 42.46
CA GLU A 6 -2.83 -0.86 41.65
C GLU A 6 -1.57 -1.39 40.94
N LEU A 7 -0.73 -2.16 41.64
CA LEU A 7 0.46 -2.82 41.06
C LEU A 7 0.12 -3.80 39.93
N LYS A 8 -0.93 -4.63 40.11
CA LYS A 8 -1.40 -5.56 39.06
C LYS A 8 -1.92 -4.82 37.82
N THR A 9 -2.62 -3.71 38.03
CA THR A 9 -3.16 -2.87 36.94
C THR A 9 -2.04 -2.21 36.13
N SER A 10 -1.03 -1.67 36.81
CA SER A 10 0.17 -1.09 36.20
C SER A 10 0.95 -2.14 35.38
N GLN A 11 1.21 -3.32 35.95
CA GLN A 11 1.89 -4.41 35.24
C GLN A 11 1.12 -4.87 33.99
N TYR A 12 -0.22 -4.92 34.07
CA TYR A 12 -1.07 -5.29 32.94
C TYR A 12 -1.04 -4.24 31.81
N VAL A 13 -1.03 -2.95 32.15
CA VAL A 13 -0.84 -1.85 31.19
C VAL A 13 0.52 -1.97 30.49
N HIS A 14 1.60 -2.20 31.25
CA HIS A 14 2.94 -2.38 30.68
C HIS A 14 3.02 -3.58 29.72
N LEU A 15 2.36 -4.69 30.04
CA LEU A 15 2.34 -5.87 29.17
C LEU A 15 1.63 -5.57 27.83
N ARG A 16 0.45 -4.95 27.87
CA ARG A 16 -0.29 -4.57 26.66
C ARG A 16 0.49 -3.59 25.79
N ALA A 17 1.08 -2.57 26.39
CA ALA A 17 1.96 -1.62 25.73
C ALA A 17 3.14 -2.31 25.03
N LYS A 18 3.76 -3.30 25.68
CA LYS A 18 4.85 -4.10 25.10
C LYS A 18 4.38 -4.94 23.91
N GLN A 19 3.20 -5.56 24.01
CA GLN A 19 2.61 -6.35 22.93
C GLN A 19 2.35 -5.49 21.68
N ILE A 20 1.76 -4.31 21.85
CA ILE A 20 1.48 -3.38 20.74
C ILE A 20 2.79 -2.95 20.05
N LYS A 21 3.80 -2.53 20.82
CA LYS A 21 5.12 -2.16 20.28
C LYS A 21 5.76 -3.30 19.48
N SER A 22 5.68 -4.52 20.02
CA SER A 22 6.22 -5.72 19.36
C SER A 22 5.51 -5.98 18.01
N LEU A 23 4.18 -5.87 18.00
CA LEU A 23 3.40 -6.07 16.79
C LEU A 23 3.70 -5.01 15.73
N ILE A 24 3.73 -3.72 16.09
CA ILE A 24 4.13 -2.63 15.20
C ILE A 24 5.50 -2.92 14.57
N ARG A 25 6.48 -3.36 15.37
CA ARG A 25 7.82 -3.72 14.88
C ARG A 25 7.76 -4.86 13.86
N SER A 26 6.97 -5.90 14.12
CA SER A 26 6.79 -7.03 13.20
C SER A 26 6.15 -6.59 11.87
N LEU A 27 5.10 -5.75 11.92
CA LEU A 27 4.44 -5.24 10.70
C LEU A 27 5.38 -4.37 9.87
N LYS A 28 6.18 -3.49 10.50
CA LYS A 28 7.23 -2.72 9.81
C LYS A 28 8.28 -3.61 9.14
N GLN A 29 8.61 -4.75 9.73
CA GLN A 29 9.51 -5.73 9.09
C GLN A 29 8.85 -6.42 7.90
N LYS A 30 7.54 -6.69 7.94
CA LYS A 30 6.78 -7.22 6.80
C LYS A 30 6.76 -6.24 5.62
N ILE A 31 6.51 -4.95 5.88
CA ILE A 31 6.61 -3.90 4.84
C ILE A 31 7.99 -3.94 4.18
N LYS A 32 9.06 -3.90 4.97
CA LYS A 32 10.44 -3.98 4.46
C LYS A 32 10.74 -5.25 3.68
N LYS A 33 10.08 -6.37 4.00
CA LYS A 33 10.22 -7.61 3.23
C LYS A 33 9.57 -7.46 1.86
N ILE A 34 8.33 -6.97 1.80
CA ILE A 34 7.59 -6.74 0.55
C ILE A 34 8.36 -5.78 -0.37
N GLU A 35 8.91 -4.69 0.18
CA GLU A 35 9.73 -3.72 -0.57
C GLU A 35 11.00 -4.35 -1.19
N ARG A 36 11.53 -5.41 -0.58
CA ARG A 36 12.69 -6.14 -1.12
C ARG A 36 12.32 -7.18 -2.17
N GLU A 37 11.06 -7.60 -2.24
CA GLU A 37 10.58 -8.59 -3.21
C GLU A 37 10.45 -8.00 -4.63
N GLY A 38 10.46 -6.67 -4.76
CA GLY A 38 10.47 -6.00 -6.04
C GLY A 38 9.93 -4.58 -5.98
N GLU A 39 9.84 -3.96 -7.15
CA GLU A 39 9.26 -2.62 -7.29
C GLU A 39 7.82 -2.56 -6.73
N VAL A 40 7.52 -1.44 -6.09
CA VAL A 40 6.21 -1.11 -5.54
C VAL A 40 5.61 -0.01 -6.42
N ALA A 41 4.33 -0.15 -6.79
CA ALA A 41 3.66 0.89 -7.55
C ALA A 41 3.63 2.22 -6.76
N PRO A 42 3.56 3.38 -7.45
CA PRO A 42 3.32 4.64 -6.76
C PRO A 42 2.00 4.62 -5.99
N ALA A 43 1.89 5.43 -4.94
CA ALA A 43 0.65 5.57 -4.19
C ALA A 43 -0.48 6.09 -5.09
N ASN A 44 -1.73 5.80 -4.69
CA ASN A 44 -2.95 6.27 -5.37
C ASN A 44 -3.01 5.91 -6.86
N CYS A 45 -2.45 4.77 -7.23
CA CYS A 45 -2.51 4.22 -8.58
C CYS A 45 -3.51 3.06 -8.65
N HIS A 46 -4.16 2.89 -9.80
CA HIS A 46 -5.06 1.77 -10.08
C HIS A 46 -5.01 1.38 -11.56
N ILE A 47 -5.24 0.09 -11.84
CA ILE A 47 -5.31 -0.42 -13.21
C ILE A 47 -6.74 -0.26 -13.72
N ILE A 48 -6.88 0.35 -14.88
CA ILE A 48 -8.17 0.54 -15.56
C ILE A 48 -8.15 -0.16 -16.90
N ARG A 49 -9.26 -0.84 -17.19
CA ARG A 49 -9.57 -1.38 -18.51
C ARG A 49 -10.34 -0.35 -19.34
N TYR A 50 -9.97 -0.18 -20.60
CA TYR A 50 -10.65 0.71 -21.54
C TYR A 50 -10.76 0.07 -22.92
N GLN A 51 -11.73 0.53 -23.70
CA GLN A 51 -11.98 0.03 -25.05
C GLN A 51 -11.51 1.01 -26.11
N VAL A 52 -11.09 0.49 -27.25
CA VAL A 52 -10.74 1.25 -28.45
C VAL A 52 -11.46 0.63 -29.63
N ASN A 53 -12.19 1.46 -30.38
CA ASN A 53 -12.89 1.03 -31.59
C ASN A 53 -11.95 1.21 -32.80
N GLY A 54 -11.62 0.13 -33.48
CA GLY A 54 -10.82 0.13 -34.70
C GLY A 54 -11.55 -0.58 -35.83
N LYS A 55 -11.97 0.16 -36.87
CA LYS A 55 -12.61 -0.38 -38.09
C LYS A 55 -13.72 -1.41 -37.82
N GLY A 56 -14.60 -1.14 -36.86
CA GLY A 56 -15.72 -2.03 -36.50
C GLY A 56 -15.41 -3.10 -35.45
N THR A 57 -14.14 -3.26 -35.05
CA THR A 57 -13.73 -4.20 -33.99
C THR A 57 -13.43 -3.44 -32.70
N ILE A 58 -13.94 -3.97 -31.58
CA ILE A 58 -13.65 -3.46 -30.23
C ILE A 58 -12.40 -4.15 -29.68
N TYR A 59 -11.41 -3.37 -29.28
CA TYR A 59 -10.21 -3.85 -28.62
C TYR A 59 -10.19 -3.39 -27.17
N TRP A 60 -9.83 -4.30 -26.25
CA TRP A 60 -9.68 -4.00 -24.83
C TRP A 60 -8.20 -3.84 -24.45
N TYR A 61 -7.92 -2.76 -23.74
CA TYR A 61 -6.59 -2.41 -23.26
C TYR A 61 -6.63 -1.99 -21.80
N TYR A 62 -5.45 -1.93 -21.19
CA TYR A 62 -5.24 -1.60 -19.80
C TYR A 62 -4.28 -0.42 -19.67
N LYS A 63 -4.50 0.40 -18.65
CA LYS A 63 -3.61 1.50 -18.26
C LYS A 63 -3.48 1.55 -16.75
N LEU A 64 -2.30 1.92 -16.27
CA LEU A 64 -2.11 2.35 -14.89
C LEU A 64 -2.49 3.82 -14.82
N GLN A 65 -3.38 4.17 -13.89
CA GLN A 65 -3.85 5.53 -13.67
C GLN A 65 -3.47 6.00 -12.27
N ALA A 66 -2.82 7.15 -12.18
CA ALA A 66 -2.52 7.84 -10.94
C ALA A 66 -3.51 8.99 -10.69
N ALA A 67 -3.64 9.42 -9.43
CA ALA A 67 -4.39 10.63 -9.08
C ALA A 67 -3.73 11.90 -9.68
N GLU A 68 -2.40 11.94 -9.69
CA GLU A 68 -1.58 13.06 -10.16
C GLU A 68 -0.77 12.70 -11.41
N SER A 69 -0.30 13.73 -12.13
CA SER A 69 0.53 13.54 -13.33
C SER A 69 1.96 13.18 -12.93
N ILE A 70 2.22 11.89 -12.77
CA ILE A 70 3.51 11.36 -12.29
C ILE A 70 4.28 10.56 -13.32
N PHE A 71 3.64 10.04 -14.37
CA PHE A 71 4.29 9.22 -15.39
C PHE A 71 4.83 10.09 -16.52
N PRO A 72 6.04 9.85 -17.05
CA PRO A 72 6.54 10.59 -18.21
C PRO A 72 5.66 10.31 -19.44
N MET A 73 5.40 11.34 -20.26
CA MET A 73 4.71 11.15 -21.53
C MET A 73 5.65 10.49 -22.55
N ALA A 74 5.14 9.49 -23.28
CA ALA A 74 5.92 8.79 -24.31
C ALA A 74 6.46 9.72 -25.43
N THR A 75 5.80 10.86 -25.67
CA THR A 75 6.19 11.83 -26.70
C THR A 75 7.09 12.95 -26.19
N ASN A 76 7.11 13.20 -24.88
CA ASN A 76 7.94 14.25 -24.26
C ASN A 76 8.15 13.92 -22.79
N ASN A 77 9.36 13.50 -22.43
CA ASN A 77 9.70 13.07 -21.07
C ASN A 77 9.73 14.22 -20.04
N GLU A 78 9.77 15.49 -20.47
CA GLU A 78 9.67 16.65 -19.58
C GLU A 78 8.23 16.87 -19.10
N LYS A 79 7.24 16.36 -19.85
CA LYS A 79 5.83 16.43 -19.49
C LYS A 79 5.38 15.16 -18.79
N LYS A 80 4.57 15.32 -17.75
CA LYS A 80 3.99 14.21 -17.00
C LYS A 80 2.51 14.02 -17.33
N THR A 81 2.05 12.79 -17.22
CA THR A 81 0.66 12.36 -17.42
C THR A 81 0.21 11.47 -16.26
N LYS A 82 -1.11 11.38 -16.09
CA LYS A 82 -1.75 10.49 -15.11
C LYS A 82 -1.79 9.04 -15.57
N TYR A 83 -1.48 8.76 -16.84
CA TYR A 83 -1.70 7.46 -17.47
C TYR A 83 -0.41 6.83 -17.97
N LYS A 84 -0.21 5.54 -17.66
CA LYS A 84 0.80 4.69 -18.28
C LYS A 84 0.12 3.54 -19.00
N TYR A 85 0.32 3.42 -20.31
CA TYR A 85 -0.25 2.35 -21.11
C TYR A 85 0.36 0.99 -20.73
N LEU A 86 -0.47 -0.03 -20.56
CA LEU A 86 -0.06 -1.39 -20.18
C LEU A 86 -0.29 -2.41 -21.29
N GLY A 87 -1.01 -2.06 -22.36
CA GLY A 87 -1.31 -3.03 -23.43
C GLY A 87 -2.55 -3.86 -23.15
N ARG A 88 -2.59 -5.05 -23.78
CA ARG A 88 -3.72 -5.99 -23.67
C ARG A 88 -3.65 -6.78 -22.37
N ALA A 89 -4.74 -7.48 -22.05
CA ALA A 89 -4.76 -8.44 -20.95
C ALA A 89 -3.59 -9.43 -21.07
N GLY A 90 -2.90 -9.70 -19.97
CA GLY A 90 -1.80 -10.66 -19.90
C GLY A 90 -0.50 -10.21 -20.55
N SER A 91 -0.39 -8.98 -21.07
CA SER A 91 0.90 -8.46 -21.53
C SER A 91 1.91 -8.41 -20.37
N SER A 92 3.21 -8.43 -20.67
CA SER A 92 4.26 -8.30 -19.65
C SER A 92 4.07 -7.02 -18.80
N ALA A 93 3.79 -5.88 -19.42
CA ALA A 93 3.54 -4.63 -18.71
C ALA A 93 2.27 -4.66 -17.85
N HIS A 94 1.23 -5.37 -18.28
CA HIS A 94 0.01 -5.54 -17.48
C HIS A 94 0.26 -6.41 -16.25
N ILE A 95 0.93 -7.55 -16.41
CA ILE A 95 1.25 -8.45 -15.29
C ILE A 95 2.20 -7.78 -14.30
N ASP A 96 3.26 -7.13 -14.81
CA ASP A 96 4.20 -6.35 -14.00
C ASP A 96 3.50 -5.26 -13.17
N ALA A 97 2.56 -4.53 -13.78
CA ALA A 97 1.77 -3.54 -13.06
C ALA A 97 0.90 -4.17 -11.97
N VAL A 98 0.27 -5.32 -12.22
CA VAL A 98 -0.54 -6.04 -11.23
C VAL A 98 0.30 -6.45 -10.02
N GLU A 99 1.50 -6.99 -10.25
CA GLU A 99 2.41 -7.36 -9.16
C GLU A 99 2.84 -6.14 -8.32
N LYS A 100 3.24 -5.06 -8.99
CA LYS A 100 3.62 -3.79 -8.34
C LYS A 100 2.47 -3.20 -7.51
N LEU A 101 1.25 -3.26 -8.05
CA LEU A 101 0.05 -2.80 -7.34
C LEU A 101 -0.30 -3.70 -6.15
N THR A 102 -0.09 -5.01 -6.28
CA THR A 102 -0.31 -5.97 -5.20
C THR A 102 0.60 -5.65 -4.02
N ARG A 103 1.90 -5.43 -4.27
CA ARG A 103 2.84 -4.99 -3.23
C ARG A 103 2.41 -3.68 -2.57
N ARG A 104 2.01 -2.68 -3.37
CA ARG A 104 1.49 -1.40 -2.87
C ARG A 104 0.29 -1.59 -1.95
N ASN A 105 -0.72 -2.33 -2.38
CA ASN A 105 -1.94 -2.56 -1.59
C ASN A 105 -1.64 -3.27 -0.26
N LEU A 106 -0.74 -4.25 -0.27
CA LEU A 106 -0.32 -4.93 0.96
C LEU A 106 0.40 -3.97 1.92
N ILE A 107 1.28 -3.11 1.41
CA ILE A 107 1.97 -2.10 2.21
C ILE A 107 0.97 -1.11 2.79
N ASP A 108 0.07 -0.56 1.97
CA ASP A 108 -0.90 0.44 2.41
C ASP A 108 -1.83 -0.11 3.50
N GLU A 109 -2.24 -1.38 3.42
CA GLU A 109 -3.01 -2.03 4.50
C GLU A 109 -2.18 -2.22 5.78
N LEU A 110 -0.92 -2.65 5.66
CA LEU A 110 -0.04 -2.80 6.83
C LEU A 110 0.20 -1.46 7.52
N GLU A 111 0.34 -0.37 6.76
CA GLU A 111 0.46 1.00 7.28
C GLU A 111 -0.82 1.44 8.02
N ARG A 112 -2.00 1.17 7.46
CA ARG A 112 -3.29 1.41 8.14
C ARG A 112 -3.38 0.67 9.47
N VAL A 113 -3.01 -0.61 9.50
CA VAL A 113 -3.01 -1.41 10.73
C VAL A 113 -2.01 -0.87 11.75
N ILE A 114 -0.80 -0.47 11.32
CA ILE A 114 0.19 0.17 12.19
C ILE A 114 -0.36 1.47 12.79
N GLN A 115 -1.07 2.28 12.00
CA GLN A 115 -1.66 3.53 12.47
C GLN A 115 -2.69 3.27 13.58
N SER A 116 -3.61 2.32 13.37
CA SER A 116 -4.60 1.94 14.39
C SER A 116 -3.95 1.41 15.69
N LEU A 117 -2.87 0.62 15.57
CA LEU A 117 -2.09 0.18 16.74
C LEU A 117 -1.36 1.33 17.44
N THR A 118 -0.92 2.33 16.69
CA THR A 118 -0.25 3.51 17.24
C THR A 118 -1.24 4.37 18.02
N GLU A 119 -2.44 4.57 17.51
CA GLU A 119 -3.54 5.23 18.24
C GLU A 119 -3.92 4.46 19.51
N SER A 120 -4.03 3.13 19.41
CA SER A 120 -4.28 2.27 20.58
C SER A 120 -3.17 2.38 21.64
N TYR A 121 -1.93 2.63 21.22
CA TYR A 121 -0.80 2.82 22.12
C TYR A 121 -0.85 4.18 22.84
N LEU A 122 -1.28 5.24 22.16
CA LEU A 122 -1.39 6.59 22.73
C LEU A 122 -2.39 6.64 23.88
N GLY A 123 -3.47 5.88 23.82
CA GLY A 123 -4.44 5.76 24.93
C GLY A 123 -3.90 5.14 26.23
N PHE A 124 -2.62 4.72 26.27
CA PHE A 124 -1.92 4.32 27.50
C PHE A 124 -1.00 5.41 28.08
N ALA A 125 -0.74 6.48 27.31
CA ALA A 125 0.13 7.58 27.69
C ALA A 125 -0.65 8.79 28.25
N GLU A 126 -1.98 8.78 28.11
CA GLU A 126 -2.95 9.67 28.77
C GLU A 126 -3.43 9.07 30.09
#